data_AF-C5KMQ9-F1
#
_entry.id   AF-C5KMQ9-F1
#
_cell.length_a   1.000
_cell.length_b   1.000
_cell.length_c   1.000
_cell.angle_alpha   90.00
_cell.angle_beta   90.00
_cell.angle_gamma   90.00
#
_symmetry.space_group_name_H-M   'P 1'
#
loop_
_entity.id
_entity.type
_entity.pdbx_description
1 polymer ?
#
loop_
_entity_poly.entity_id
_entity_poly.type
_entity_poly.pdbx_seq_one_letter_code
_entity_poly.pdbx_strand_id
1 'polypeptide(L)'
;MFKIKTKIIVNRPIAIIPNLAIHLQTSEERNAGFKINPEEHLMPVFCSSKYYKSADPEHDIINDDVNGNHRALMELLAKEAKCSIEDIIDFDICLMDATPSSIIGVYDEFISSPRIDNLLSTWACMDALSSHSDHLINGNDIYIAAAFDHEECGSTSYTGANSMTLHTWMKRILSSLNISDNYLPSIIARSILVSADGAHGIHPNYSSKHQSEHKVYLHDGIVIKNNANQRYATTPLTASMIRTLCSKDGGHNNNSTIPIQDFVVRNDSPCGSTIGPMMSANLGIRTIDLGAPQWAMHSCRETCSVDDAGYLVELCGAIYDNWADIDDSLVEVVE
;
A
#
# COMPACT_ATOMS: atom_id res chain seq x y z
N MET A 1 -30.60 -17.00 -1.78
CA MET A 1 -29.86 -15.75 -1.53
C MET A 1 -28.42 -16.13 -1.27
N PHE A 2 -27.48 -15.67 -2.09
CA PHE A 2 -26.06 -15.97 -1.91
C PHE A 2 -25.54 -15.27 -0.65
N LYS A 3 -24.89 -16.02 0.25
CA LYS A 3 -24.19 -15.42 1.39
C LYS A 3 -22.71 -15.34 1.05
N ILE A 4 -22.24 -14.13 0.75
CA ILE A 4 -20.81 -13.89 0.60
C ILE A 4 -20.21 -13.90 2.01
N LYS A 5 -19.39 -14.90 2.34
CA LYS A 5 -18.49 -14.81 3.49
C LYS A 5 -17.25 -14.04 3.05
N THR A 6 -17.22 -12.76 3.39
CA THR A 6 -16.26 -11.78 2.85
C THR A 6 -14.86 -11.89 3.44
N LYS A 7 -14.62 -12.71 4.47
CA LYS A 7 -13.29 -12.87 5.06
C LYS A 7 -13.09 -14.28 5.62
N ILE A 8 -12.23 -15.05 4.95
CA ILE A 8 -11.72 -16.35 5.40
C ILE A 8 -10.24 -16.14 5.72
N ILE A 9 -9.80 -16.48 6.92
CA ILE A 9 -8.38 -16.45 7.30
C ILE A 9 -8.00 -17.80 7.89
N VAL A 10 -7.04 -18.47 7.24
CA VAL A 10 -6.39 -19.64 7.80
C VAL A 10 -5.20 -19.17 8.64
N ASN A 11 -5.40 -18.98 9.95
CA ASN A 11 -4.39 -18.41 10.84
C ASN A 11 -3.38 -19.45 11.37
N ARG A 12 -2.77 -20.21 10.45
CA ARG A 12 -1.69 -21.17 10.74
C ARG A 12 -0.90 -21.46 9.45
N PRO A 13 0.38 -21.85 9.53
CA PRO A 13 1.12 -22.27 8.34
C PRO A 13 0.50 -23.54 7.73
N ILE A 14 0.10 -23.46 6.46
CA ILE A 14 -0.52 -24.56 5.72
C ILE A 14 0.17 -24.92 4.42
N ALA A 15 1.09 -24.09 3.96
CA ALA A 15 1.76 -24.23 2.68
C ALA A 15 3.23 -23.87 2.80
N ILE A 16 4.04 -24.44 1.92
CA ILE A 16 5.45 -24.11 1.76
C ILE A 16 5.80 -24.08 0.27
N ILE A 17 6.65 -23.14 -0.13
CA ILE A 17 7.30 -23.15 -1.45
C ILE A 17 8.77 -23.54 -1.19
N PRO A 18 9.13 -24.83 -1.36
CA PRO A 18 10.47 -25.30 -1.04
C PRO A 18 11.45 -24.95 -2.15
N ASN A 19 12.60 -24.36 -1.80
CA ASN A 19 13.70 -24.21 -2.75
C ASN A 19 14.31 -25.57 -3.10
N LEU A 20 14.76 -25.71 -4.35
CA LEU A 20 15.61 -26.84 -4.75
C LEU A 20 16.94 -26.78 -3.98
N ALA A 21 17.38 -27.93 -3.45
CA ALA A 21 18.66 -28.02 -2.75
C ALA A 21 19.83 -27.69 -3.68
N ILE A 22 20.77 -26.86 -3.22
CA ILE A 22 21.95 -26.41 -4.00
C ILE A 22 22.81 -27.55 -4.55
N HIS A 23 22.79 -28.73 -3.93
CA HIS A 23 23.53 -29.92 -4.37
C HIS A 23 22.97 -30.54 -5.65
N LEU A 24 21.70 -30.26 -5.97
CA LEU A 24 21.02 -30.72 -7.17
C LEU A 24 21.12 -29.72 -8.32
N GLN A 25 21.74 -28.56 -8.07
CA GLN A 25 22.05 -27.59 -9.10
C GLN A 25 23.43 -27.85 -9.67
N THR A 26 23.54 -27.76 -10.99
CA THR A 26 24.81 -27.72 -11.70
C THR A 26 25.63 -26.51 -11.27
N SER A 27 26.96 -26.55 -11.48
CA SER A 27 27.81 -25.39 -11.18
C SER A 27 27.43 -24.15 -11.99
N GLU A 28 26.91 -24.33 -13.21
CA GLU A 28 26.45 -23.24 -14.06
C GLU A 28 25.18 -22.59 -13.51
N GLU A 29 24.18 -23.38 -13.12
CA GLU A 29 22.95 -22.87 -12.49
C GLU A 29 23.24 -22.09 -11.22
N ARG A 30 24.19 -22.56 -10.39
CA ARG A 30 24.60 -21.84 -9.17
C ARG A 30 25.23 -20.48 -9.45
N ASN A 31 26.02 -20.38 -10.51
CA ASN A 31 26.71 -19.14 -10.89
C ASN A 31 25.81 -18.16 -11.64
N ALA A 32 24.73 -18.64 -12.28
CA ALA A 32 23.78 -17.82 -13.02
C ALA A 32 22.85 -16.96 -12.12
N GLY A 33 23.00 -17.07 -10.80
CA GLY A 33 22.11 -16.46 -9.81
C GLY A 33 20.83 -17.28 -9.58
N PHE A 34 20.01 -16.83 -8.62
CA PHE A 34 18.75 -17.49 -8.30
C PHE A 34 17.67 -17.15 -9.34
N LYS A 35 17.46 -18.03 -10.31
CA LYS A 35 16.43 -17.90 -11.35
C LYS A 35 15.23 -18.79 -11.03
N ILE A 36 14.04 -18.20 -11.10
CA ILE A 36 12.78 -18.87 -10.80
C ILE A 36 11.90 -18.79 -12.06
N ASN A 37 11.31 -19.92 -12.46
CA ASN A 37 10.19 -19.93 -13.40
C ASN A 37 8.90 -19.76 -12.58
N PRO A 38 8.14 -18.66 -12.74
CA PRO A 38 6.94 -18.44 -11.94
C PRO A 38 5.87 -19.53 -12.06
N GLU A 39 5.76 -20.17 -13.23
CA GLU A 39 4.79 -21.25 -13.49
C GLU A 39 5.23 -22.55 -12.80
N GLU A 40 6.50 -22.94 -12.99
CA GLU A 40 6.97 -24.27 -12.59
C GLU A 40 7.48 -24.32 -11.15
N HIS A 41 7.98 -23.21 -10.61
CA HIS A 41 8.75 -23.19 -9.36
C HIS A 41 8.06 -22.48 -8.19
N LEU A 42 6.89 -21.86 -8.40
CA LEU A 42 6.14 -21.18 -7.32
C LEU A 42 4.89 -21.95 -6.86
N MET A 43 4.75 -23.22 -7.28
CA MET A 43 3.65 -24.08 -6.86
C MET A 43 3.79 -24.46 -5.36
N PRO A 44 2.87 -24.02 -4.49
CA PRO A 44 2.94 -24.32 -3.06
C PRO A 44 2.57 -25.78 -2.76
N VAL A 45 3.27 -26.38 -1.81
CA VAL A 45 2.96 -27.71 -1.29
C VAL A 45 2.11 -27.58 -0.03
N PHE A 46 0.88 -28.07 -0.08
CA PHE A 46 -0.07 -28.05 1.05
C PHE A 46 -0.04 -29.33 1.90
N CYS A 47 -0.03 -30.49 1.24
CA CYS A 47 -0.05 -31.79 1.93
C CYS A 47 0.55 -32.90 1.06
N SER A 48 0.84 -34.04 1.70
CA SER A 48 1.25 -35.26 1.00
C SER A 48 0.08 -36.21 0.83
N SER A 49 0.09 -36.99 -0.25
CA SER A 49 -0.90 -38.05 -0.49
C SER A 49 -0.96 -39.07 0.65
N LYS A 50 0.15 -39.33 1.34
CA LYS A 50 0.20 -40.21 2.52
C LYS A 50 -0.71 -39.74 3.65
N TYR A 51 -0.59 -38.46 4.04
CA TYR A 51 -1.41 -37.91 5.12
C TYR A 51 -2.85 -37.67 4.67
N TYR A 52 -3.05 -37.27 3.40
CA TYR A 52 -4.37 -37.14 2.81
C TYR A 52 -5.18 -38.45 2.88
N LYS A 53 -4.62 -39.58 2.39
CA LYS A 53 -5.26 -40.91 2.52
C LYS A 53 -5.47 -41.34 3.96
N SER A 54 -4.61 -40.94 4.89
CA SER A 54 -4.80 -41.31 6.30
C SER A 54 -5.95 -40.57 6.97
N ALA A 55 -6.30 -39.38 6.47
CA ALA A 55 -7.42 -38.60 6.97
C ALA A 55 -8.78 -39.17 6.50
N ASP A 56 -8.82 -39.77 5.31
CA ASP A 56 -9.98 -40.49 4.79
C ASP A 56 -9.53 -41.76 4.00
N PRO A 57 -9.37 -42.90 4.69
CA PRO A 57 -8.84 -44.13 4.09
C PRO A 57 -9.74 -44.78 3.04
N GLU A 58 -11.03 -44.46 3.06
CA GLU A 58 -12.02 -45.00 2.12
C GLU A 58 -12.13 -44.14 0.85
N HIS A 59 -11.48 -42.97 0.82
CA HIS A 59 -11.49 -42.06 -0.32
C HIS A 59 -10.57 -42.53 -1.46
N ASP A 60 -11.11 -42.57 -2.67
CA ASP A 60 -10.34 -42.85 -3.88
C ASP A 60 -9.73 -41.56 -4.45
N ILE A 61 -8.39 -41.50 -4.49
CA ILE A 61 -7.64 -40.34 -4.99
C ILE A 61 -7.97 -40.00 -6.45
N ILE A 62 -8.45 -40.98 -7.23
CA ILE A 62 -8.70 -40.81 -8.66
C ILE A 62 -9.76 -39.72 -8.93
N ASN A 63 -10.60 -39.35 -7.95
CA ASN A 63 -11.67 -38.34 -8.09
C ASN A 63 -11.55 -37.16 -7.09
N ASP A 64 -10.33 -36.72 -6.74
CA ASP A 64 -10.09 -35.61 -5.80
C ASP A 64 -10.32 -34.20 -6.39
N ASP A 65 -10.79 -34.11 -7.64
CA ASP A 65 -11.11 -32.82 -8.26
C ASP A 65 -12.50 -32.34 -7.83
N VAL A 66 -12.54 -31.14 -7.25
CA VAL A 66 -13.76 -30.42 -6.93
C VAL A 66 -13.69 -29.07 -7.64
N ASN A 67 -14.38 -28.97 -8.79
CA ASN A 67 -14.40 -27.77 -9.63
C ASN A 67 -12.99 -27.29 -10.03
N GLY A 68 -12.10 -28.19 -10.46
CA GLY A 68 -10.73 -27.84 -10.85
C GLY A 68 -9.77 -27.65 -9.67
N ASN A 69 -10.20 -27.94 -8.44
CA ASN A 69 -9.41 -27.75 -7.22
C ASN A 69 -9.24 -29.06 -6.48
N HIS A 70 -8.08 -29.23 -5.82
CA HIS A 70 -7.83 -30.39 -4.99
C HIS A 70 -8.77 -30.39 -3.76
N ARG A 71 -9.49 -31.49 -3.53
CA ARG A 71 -10.48 -31.65 -2.45
C ARG A 71 -9.98 -31.22 -1.07
N ALA A 72 -8.76 -31.58 -0.68
CA ALA A 72 -8.14 -31.14 0.58
C ALA A 72 -8.16 -29.61 0.81
N LEU A 73 -7.95 -28.81 -0.25
CA LEU A 73 -8.06 -27.35 -0.17
C LEU A 73 -9.52 -26.94 0.03
N MET A 74 -10.44 -27.53 -0.73
CA MET A 74 -11.87 -27.25 -0.63
C MET A 74 -12.44 -27.59 0.76
N GLU A 75 -12.01 -28.70 1.36
CA GLU A 75 -12.36 -29.08 2.73
C GLU A 75 -11.85 -28.07 3.76
N LEU A 76 -10.62 -27.59 3.58
CA LEU A 76 -10.06 -26.53 4.43
C LEU A 76 -10.89 -25.25 4.32
N LEU A 77 -11.18 -24.81 3.09
CA LEU A 77 -11.98 -23.60 2.84
C LEU A 77 -13.40 -23.76 3.39
N ALA A 78 -14.05 -24.89 3.18
CA ALA A 78 -15.40 -25.18 3.68
C ALA A 78 -15.45 -25.17 5.21
N LYS A 79 -14.42 -25.73 5.85
CA LYS A 79 -14.28 -25.73 7.31
C LYS A 79 -14.16 -24.31 7.86
N GLU A 80 -13.25 -23.49 7.32
CA GLU A 80 -13.10 -22.09 7.76
C GLU A 80 -14.34 -21.25 7.44
N ALA A 81 -14.94 -21.50 6.28
CA ALA A 81 -16.20 -20.90 5.85
C ALA A 81 -17.42 -21.50 6.55
N LYS A 82 -17.29 -22.47 7.46
CA LYS A 82 -18.40 -23.14 8.17
C LYS A 82 -19.59 -23.47 7.24
N CYS A 83 -19.32 -24.08 6.10
CA CYS A 83 -20.29 -24.52 5.10
C CYS A 83 -19.91 -25.91 4.58
N SER A 84 -20.72 -26.49 3.70
CA SER A 84 -20.29 -27.70 2.98
C SER A 84 -19.40 -27.32 1.79
N ILE A 85 -18.72 -28.30 1.20
CA ILE A 85 -17.89 -28.07 0.00
C ILE A 85 -18.76 -27.61 -1.17
N GLU A 86 -19.97 -28.16 -1.28
CA GLU A 86 -20.94 -27.89 -2.34
C GLU A 86 -21.52 -26.46 -2.27
N ASP A 87 -21.43 -25.81 -1.10
CA ASP A 87 -21.83 -24.41 -0.92
C ASP A 87 -20.78 -23.42 -1.49
N ILE A 88 -19.55 -23.86 -1.76
CA ILE A 88 -18.48 -23.02 -2.31
C ILE A 88 -18.68 -22.89 -3.82
N ILE A 89 -19.02 -21.67 -4.24
CA ILE A 89 -19.19 -21.35 -5.65
C ILE A 89 -17.85 -20.99 -6.30
N ASP A 90 -17.09 -20.11 -5.65
CA ASP A 90 -15.80 -19.61 -6.13
C ASP A 90 -15.04 -18.94 -4.97
N PHE A 91 -13.75 -18.63 -5.15
CA PHE A 91 -12.93 -17.93 -4.18
C PHE A 91 -11.76 -17.16 -4.84
N ASP A 92 -11.37 -16.07 -4.18
CA ASP A 92 -10.12 -15.36 -4.44
C ASP A 92 -9.28 -15.43 -3.15
N ILE A 93 -8.12 -16.09 -3.21
CA ILE A 93 -7.26 -16.37 -2.05
C ILE A 93 -5.83 -15.91 -2.28
N CYS A 94 -5.28 -15.19 -1.31
CA CYS A 94 -3.87 -14.83 -1.29
C CYS A 94 -3.12 -15.70 -0.29
N LEU A 95 -1.98 -16.25 -0.68
CA LEU A 95 -1.03 -16.81 0.27
C LEU A 95 -0.40 -15.67 1.08
N MET A 96 -0.24 -15.89 2.38
CA MET A 96 0.38 -14.91 3.28
C MET A 96 1.46 -15.57 4.12
N ASP A 97 2.51 -14.81 4.44
CA ASP A 97 3.48 -15.21 5.48
C ASP A 97 2.73 -15.44 6.79
N ALA A 98 2.89 -16.63 7.37
CA ALA A 98 2.29 -17.02 8.64
C ALA A 98 3.05 -16.44 9.84
N THR A 99 4.23 -15.86 9.63
CA THR A 99 5.07 -15.26 10.67
C THR A 99 4.51 -13.89 11.06
N PRO A 100 4.09 -13.68 12.33
CA PRO A 100 3.58 -12.39 12.79
C PRO A 100 4.59 -11.26 12.58
N SER A 101 4.10 -10.05 12.29
CA SER A 101 4.93 -8.84 12.25
C SER A 101 5.61 -8.58 13.60
N SER A 102 6.81 -7.99 13.58
CA SER A 102 7.60 -7.78 14.79
C SER A 102 8.44 -6.51 14.72
N ILE A 103 8.71 -5.92 15.87
CA ILE A 103 9.78 -4.93 16.03
C ILE A 103 11.12 -5.68 16.07
N ILE A 104 12.12 -5.19 15.35
CA ILE A 104 13.45 -5.78 15.23
C ILE A 104 14.54 -4.69 15.32
N GLY A 105 15.80 -5.14 15.38
CA GLY A 105 16.96 -4.26 15.56
C GLY A 105 17.56 -4.42 16.95
N VAL A 106 18.81 -3.97 17.14
CA VAL A 106 19.46 -4.02 18.46
C VAL A 106 18.76 -3.09 19.46
N TYR A 107 18.14 -2.03 18.95
CA TYR A 107 17.43 -1.02 19.74
C TYR A 107 15.92 -0.97 19.46
N ASP A 108 15.34 -2.05 18.94
CA ASP A 108 13.90 -2.12 18.63
C ASP A 108 13.41 -0.98 17.72
N GLU A 109 14.21 -0.66 16.69
CA GLU A 109 14.09 0.56 15.88
C GLU A 109 13.43 0.32 14.50
N PHE A 110 13.21 -0.93 14.11
CA PHE A 110 12.62 -1.27 12.81
C PHE A 110 11.34 -2.12 12.95
N ILE A 111 10.42 -1.93 12.02
CA ILE A 111 9.22 -2.75 11.84
C ILE A 111 9.51 -3.76 10.73
N SER A 112 9.44 -5.06 11.04
CA SER A 112 9.46 -6.13 10.04
C SER A 112 8.08 -6.72 9.86
N SER A 113 7.49 -6.52 8.68
CA SER A 113 6.13 -6.95 8.40
C SER A 113 5.96 -7.31 6.92
N PRO A 114 5.09 -8.29 6.59
CA PRO A 114 4.54 -8.37 5.24
C PRO A 114 3.67 -7.14 4.94
N ARG A 115 3.61 -6.72 3.67
CA ARG A 115 2.66 -5.73 3.14
C ARG A 115 2.75 -4.35 3.82
N ILE A 116 3.94 -3.94 4.24
CA ILE A 116 4.19 -2.53 4.59
C ILE A 116 3.78 -1.68 3.39
N ASP A 117 4.21 -2.12 2.21
CA ASP A 117 3.67 -1.69 0.92
C ASP A 117 2.27 -2.31 0.68
N ASN A 118 1.17 -1.56 0.68
CA ASN A 118 1.03 -0.18 1.15
C ASN A 118 0.06 -0.08 2.36
N LEU A 119 -0.02 -1.14 3.18
CA LEU A 119 -0.89 -1.13 4.35
C LEU A 119 -0.42 -0.15 5.43
N LEU A 120 0.87 0.21 5.46
CA LEU A 120 1.36 1.24 6.38
C LEU A 120 0.71 2.60 6.08
N SER A 121 0.73 3.06 4.84
CA SER A 121 0.11 4.33 4.46
C SER A 121 -1.41 4.26 4.55
N THR A 122 -2.01 3.12 4.18
CA THR A 122 -3.45 2.91 4.33
C THR A 122 -3.89 3.03 5.79
N TRP A 123 -3.15 2.39 6.71
CA TRP A 123 -3.40 2.51 8.14
C TRP A 123 -3.22 3.94 8.61
N ALA A 124 -2.10 4.60 8.26
CA ALA A 124 -1.82 5.95 8.73
C ALA A 124 -2.88 6.98 8.31
N CYS A 125 -3.32 6.95 7.04
CA CYS A 125 -4.38 7.83 6.55
C CYS A 125 -5.71 7.61 7.29
N MET A 126 -6.10 6.35 7.49
CA MET A 126 -7.37 6.00 8.14
C MET A 126 -7.35 6.29 9.64
N ASP A 127 -6.23 5.96 10.30
CA ASP A 127 -6.03 6.18 11.73
C ASP A 127 -6.02 7.68 12.06
N ALA A 128 -5.28 8.49 11.28
CA ALA A 128 -5.28 9.93 11.43
C ALA A 128 -6.68 10.55 11.24
N LEU A 129 -7.39 10.17 10.17
CA LEU A 129 -8.75 10.68 9.93
C LEU A 129 -9.70 10.32 11.09
N SER A 130 -9.62 9.08 11.58
CA SER A 130 -10.44 8.61 12.69
C SER A 130 -10.10 9.36 13.98
N SER A 131 -8.82 9.49 14.30
CA SER A 131 -8.32 10.09 15.54
C SER A 131 -8.57 11.61 15.62
N HIS A 132 -8.65 12.29 14.48
CA HIS A 132 -8.89 13.74 14.40
C HIS A 132 -10.37 14.10 14.16
N SER A 133 -11.24 13.11 13.93
CA SER A 133 -12.63 13.32 13.47
C SER A 133 -13.48 14.26 14.35
N ASP A 134 -13.30 14.24 15.68
CA ASP A 134 -14.03 15.12 16.61
C ASP A 134 -13.71 16.61 16.40
N HIS A 135 -12.49 16.95 16.02
CA HIS A 135 -12.08 18.32 15.70
C HIS A 135 -12.59 18.74 14.31
N LEU A 136 -12.52 17.82 13.34
CA LEU A 136 -12.88 18.06 11.94
C LEU A 136 -14.38 18.27 11.72
N ILE A 137 -15.25 17.78 12.61
CA ILE A 137 -16.72 17.83 12.43
C ILE A 137 -17.29 19.25 12.34
N ASN A 138 -16.57 20.24 12.87
CA ASN A 138 -16.98 21.65 12.83
C ASN A 138 -16.31 22.42 11.67
N GLY A 139 -15.52 21.74 10.83
CA GLY A 139 -14.86 22.32 9.67
C GLY A 139 -15.79 22.54 8.47
N ASN A 140 -15.28 23.20 7.44
CA ASN A 140 -16.01 23.48 6.18
C ASN A 140 -15.60 22.56 5.02
N ASP A 141 -14.64 21.66 5.26
CA ASP A 141 -14.05 20.80 4.24
C ASP A 141 -14.59 19.35 4.29
N ILE A 142 -14.39 18.63 3.20
CA ILE A 142 -14.73 17.21 3.09
C ILE A 142 -13.43 16.41 3.13
N TYR A 143 -13.25 15.63 4.19
CA TYR A 143 -12.07 14.79 4.38
C TYR A 143 -12.34 13.37 3.89
N ILE A 144 -11.45 12.85 3.05
CA ILE A 144 -11.58 11.51 2.45
C ILE A 144 -10.26 10.75 2.67
N ALA A 145 -10.35 9.59 3.31
CA ALA A 145 -9.33 8.55 3.23
C ALA A 145 -9.87 7.44 2.32
N ALA A 146 -9.17 7.16 1.21
CA ALA A 146 -9.58 6.15 0.23
C ALA A 146 -8.43 5.18 -0.05
N ALA A 147 -8.71 3.88 0.05
CA ALA A 147 -7.79 2.81 -0.31
C ALA A 147 -8.27 2.11 -1.57
N PHE A 148 -7.38 1.92 -2.53
CA PHE A 148 -7.68 1.34 -3.84
C PHE A 148 -7.02 -0.02 -3.97
N ASP A 149 -7.73 -0.93 -4.62
CA ASP A 149 -7.22 -2.26 -4.95
C ASP A 149 -6.42 -2.20 -6.27
N HIS A 150 -5.76 -3.28 -6.65
CA HIS A 150 -5.15 -3.47 -7.98
C HIS A 150 -4.04 -2.47 -8.35
N GLU A 151 -3.47 -1.73 -7.39
CA GLU A 151 -2.35 -0.80 -7.65
C GLU A 151 -1.19 -1.54 -8.36
N GLU A 152 -0.78 -2.66 -7.76
CA GLU A 152 0.33 -3.52 -8.17
C GLU A 152 0.14 -4.20 -9.54
N CYS A 153 -1.06 -4.13 -10.12
CA CYS A 153 -1.35 -4.61 -11.47
C CYS A 153 -1.83 -3.50 -12.41
N GLY A 154 -1.60 -2.22 -12.05
CA GLY A 154 -1.82 -1.06 -12.90
C GLY A 154 -3.14 -0.33 -12.69
N SER A 155 -3.85 -0.59 -11.59
CA SER A 155 -5.05 0.12 -11.12
C SER A 155 -6.26 0.15 -12.06
N THR A 156 -6.23 -0.59 -13.16
CA THR A 156 -7.28 -0.56 -14.19
C THR A 156 -8.35 -1.60 -13.88
N SER A 157 -9.20 -1.28 -12.91
CA SER A 157 -10.33 -2.09 -12.47
C SER A 157 -11.41 -1.19 -11.85
N TYR A 158 -12.58 -1.73 -11.51
CA TYR A 158 -13.64 -0.91 -10.89
C TYR A 158 -13.33 -0.52 -9.42
N THR A 159 -12.44 -1.26 -8.76
CA THR A 159 -11.94 -0.99 -7.39
C THR A 159 -10.57 -0.30 -7.37
N GLY A 160 -9.92 -0.17 -8.53
CA GLY A 160 -8.61 0.44 -8.66
C GLY A 160 -8.64 1.95 -8.81
N ALA A 161 -7.46 2.56 -8.70
CA ALA A 161 -7.30 4.02 -8.75
C ALA A 161 -7.59 4.62 -10.13
N ASN A 162 -7.42 3.85 -11.21
CA ASN A 162 -7.77 4.29 -12.56
C ASN A 162 -9.26 4.08 -12.87
N SER A 163 -10.12 4.33 -11.88
CA SER A 163 -11.57 4.24 -11.97
C SER A 163 -12.22 5.60 -11.72
N MET A 164 -13.43 5.79 -12.24
CA MET A 164 -14.25 6.97 -11.95
C MET A 164 -14.98 6.89 -10.60
N THR A 165 -14.66 5.89 -9.78
CA THR A 165 -15.38 5.56 -8.55
C THR A 165 -15.27 6.72 -7.54
N LEU A 166 -14.07 7.24 -7.29
CA LEU A 166 -13.87 8.34 -6.35
C LEU A 166 -14.56 9.62 -6.83
N HIS A 167 -14.44 9.98 -8.12
CA HIS A 167 -15.17 11.10 -8.71
C HIS A 167 -16.69 10.96 -8.50
N THR A 168 -17.23 9.77 -8.76
CA THR A 168 -18.65 9.47 -8.55
C THR A 168 -19.05 9.62 -7.09
N TRP A 169 -18.23 9.18 -6.15
CA TRP A 169 -18.47 9.34 -4.71
C TRP A 169 -18.46 10.80 -4.30
N MET A 170 -17.49 11.60 -4.75
CA MET A 170 -17.45 13.04 -4.49
C MET A 170 -18.74 13.72 -4.95
N LYS A 171 -19.20 13.49 -6.18
CA LYS A 171 -20.46 14.07 -6.68
C LYS A 171 -21.67 13.64 -5.84
N ARG A 172 -21.72 12.39 -5.39
CA ARG A 172 -22.81 11.90 -4.52
C ARG A 172 -22.78 12.55 -3.13
N ILE A 173 -21.60 12.77 -2.55
CA ILE A 173 -21.45 13.48 -1.28
C ILE A 173 -21.95 14.93 -1.43
N LEU A 174 -21.47 15.66 -2.45
CA LEU A 174 -21.90 17.04 -2.71
C LEU A 174 -23.41 17.15 -2.93
N SER A 175 -23.99 16.25 -3.73
CA SER A 175 -25.44 16.19 -3.94
C SER A 175 -26.20 15.94 -2.63
N SER A 176 -25.69 15.08 -1.75
CA SER A 176 -26.32 14.79 -0.44
C SER A 176 -26.24 15.98 0.52
N LEU A 177 -25.22 16.84 0.36
CA LEU A 177 -25.06 18.10 1.07
C LEU A 177 -25.84 19.27 0.42
N ASN A 178 -26.64 19.00 -0.62
CA ASN A 178 -27.35 20.01 -1.43
C ASN A 178 -26.42 21.05 -2.08
N ILE A 179 -25.17 20.67 -2.36
CA ILE A 179 -24.21 21.49 -3.10
C ILE A 179 -24.39 21.21 -4.60
N SER A 180 -24.56 22.26 -5.39
CA SER A 180 -24.71 22.16 -6.85
C SER A 180 -23.41 21.68 -7.51
N ASP A 181 -23.53 20.83 -8.54
CA ASP A 181 -22.42 20.38 -9.38
C ASP A 181 -21.59 21.55 -9.97
N ASN A 182 -22.19 22.75 -10.11
CA ASN A 182 -21.49 23.94 -10.61
C ASN A 182 -20.35 24.41 -9.69
N TYR A 183 -20.34 24.01 -8.41
CA TYR A 183 -19.27 24.33 -7.47
C TYR A 183 -18.10 23.33 -7.52
N LEU A 184 -18.26 22.17 -8.19
CA LEU A 184 -17.23 21.14 -8.26
C LEU A 184 -15.87 21.68 -8.76
N PRO A 185 -15.80 22.53 -9.82
CA PRO A 185 -14.52 23.11 -10.25
C PRO A 185 -13.82 23.94 -9.16
N SER A 186 -14.58 24.74 -8.39
CA SER A 186 -14.04 25.54 -7.29
C SER A 186 -13.57 24.68 -6.12
N ILE A 187 -14.29 23.58 -5.84
CA ILE A 187 -13.91 22.62 -4.81
C ILE A 187 -12.62 21.90 -5.22
N ILE A 188 -12.53 21.40 -6.45
CA ILE A 188 -11.33 20.77 -7.00
C ILE A 188 -10.11 21.71 -6.93
N ALA A 189 -10.29 22.99 -7.27
CA ALA A 189 -9.22 23.98 -7.23
C ALA A 189 -8.61 24.15 -5.81
N ARG A 190 -9.44 24.10 -4.76
CA ARG A 190 -9.01 24.17 -3.35
C ARG A 190 -8.63 22.81 -2.73
N SER A 191 -8.78 21.72 -3.47
CA SER A 191 -8.51 20.37 -2.97
C SER A 191 -7.03 20.00 -3.13
N ILE A 192 -6.55 19.16 -2.22
CA ILE A 192 -5.31 18.39 -2.35
C ILE A 192 -5.62 16.91 -2.40
N LEU A 193 -4.85 16.17 -3.20
CA LEU A 193 -4.78 14.72 -3.13
C LEU A 193 -3.39 14.32 -2.65
N VAL A 194 -3.35 13.56 -1.57
CA VAL A 194 -2.11 13.01 -1.02
C VAL A 194 -2.04 11.54 -1.40
N SER A 195 -1.22 11.24 -2.40
CA SER A 195 -0.90 9.89 -2.82
C SER A 195 0.15 9.33 -1.85
N ALA A 196 -0.34 8.72 -0.77
CA ALA A 196 0.50 8.16 0.28
C ALA A 196 0.89 6.72 -0.09
N ASP A 197 2.17 6.52 -0.39
CA ASP A 197 2.72 5.26 -0.85
C ASP A 197 4.22 5.18 -0.52
N GLY A 198 4.72 3.99 -0.20
CA GLY A 198 6.07 3.76 0.32
C GLY A 198 7.17 4.39 -0.54
N ALA A 199 8.32 4.65 0.09
CA ALA A 199 9.50 5.17 -0.57
C ALA A 199 10.71 4.25 -0.37
N HIS A 200 11.68 4.32 -1.28
CA HIS A 200 12.87 3.49 -1.18
C HIS A 200 13.92 4.13 -0.27
N GLY A 201 14.13 3.52 0.91
CA GLY A 201 15.26 3.86 1.77
C GLY A 201 16.58 3.38 1.18
N ILE A 202 17.65 4.15 1.38
CA ILE A 202 18.98 3.81 0.90
C ILE A 202 19.39 2.45 1.44
N HIS A 203 19.63 1.51 0.53
CA HIS A 203 20.02 0.17 0.92
C HIS A 203 21.52 0.16 1.28
N PRO A 204 21.93 -0.24 2.50
CA PRO A 204 23.33 -0.18 2.92
C PRO A 204 24.27 -1.00 2.03
N ASN A 205 23.80 -2.16 1.56
CA ASN A 205 24.58 -3.03 0.65
C ASN A 205 24.46 -2.67 -0.85
N TYR A 206 23.57 -1.75 -1.24
CA TYR A 206 23.30 -1.40 -2.65
C TYR A 206 23.14 0.11 -2.84
N SER A 207 23.91 0.91 -2.09
CA SER A 207 23.80 2.37 -2.08
C SER A 207 23.99 3.01 -3.46
N SER A 208 24.77 2.38 -4.35
CA SER A 208 24.99 2.82 -5.73
C SER A 208 23.74 2.84 -6.61
N LYS A 209 22.65 2.17 -6.19
CA LYS A 209 21.35 2.19 -6.87
C LYS A 209 20.57 3.49 -6.65
N HIS A 210 20.93 4.29 -5.65
CA HIS A 210 20.26 5.55 -5.34
C HIS A 210 20.94 6.73 -6.05
N GLN A 211 20.20 7.81 -6.25
CA GLN A 211 20.78 9.07 -6.72
C GLN A 211 21.66 9.65 -5.60
N SER A 212 22.81 10.24 -5.94
CA SER A 212 23.86 10.57 -4.95
C SER A 212 23.46 11.63 -3.92
N GLU A 213 22.62 12.59 -4.31
CA GLU A 213 22.14 13.74 -3.55
C GLU A 213 20.72 13.55 -2.98
N HIS A 214 20.00 12.52 -3.42
CA HIS A 214 18.63 12.20 -2.99
C HIS A 214 18.61 10.83 -2.30
N LYS A 215 19.49 10.68 -1.32
CA LYS A 215 19.58 9.48 -0.48
C LYS A 215 18.60 9.62 0.66
N VAL A 216 17.62 8.75 0.66
CA VAL A 216 16.60 8.67 1.70
C VAL A 216 17.09 7.76 2.80
N TYR A 217 17.11 8.24 4.04
CA TYR A 217 17.49 7.46 5.21
C TYR A 217 16.24 7.07 6.01
N LEU A 218 16.27 5.90 6.64
CA LEU A 218 15.26 5.54 7.63
C LEU A 218 15.46 6.44 8.87
N HIS A 219 14.38 6.71 9.60
CA HIS A 219 14.29 7.60 10.77
C HIS A 219 14.38 9.11 10.48
N ASP A 220 14.74 9.47 9.25
CA ASP A 220 14.98 10.87 8.86
C ASP A 220 13.74 11.54 8.25
N GLY A 221 12.57 10.88 8.27
CA GLY A 221 11.29 11.50 7.95
C GLY A 221 10.64 11.04 6.65
N ILE A 222 9.49 11.66 6.39
CA ILE A 222 8.63 11.33 5.25
C ILE A 222 9.23 11.83 3.95
N VAL A 223 9.11 11.01 2.91
CA VAL A 223 9.78 11.23 1.65
C VAL A 223 8.82 11.87 0.66
N ILE A 224 9.16 13.04 0.12
CA ILE A 224 8.50 13.62 -1.04
C ILE A 224 9.11 13.00 -2.31
N LYS A 225 8.27 12.32 -3.10
CA LYS A 225 8.69 11.58 -4.28
C LYS A 225 8.56 12.45 -5.53
N ASN A 226 9.67 12.67 -6.23
CA ASN A 226 9.73 13.54 -7.41
C ASN A 226 10.16 12.75 -8.66
N ASN A 227 9.48 12.97 -9.78
CA ASN A 227 9.88 12.39 -11.07
C ASN A 227 9.41 13.25 -12.25
N ALA A 228 10.35 13.70 -13.09
CA ALA A 228 10.04 14.58 -14.23
C ALA A 228 9.12 13.93 -15.28
N ASN A 229 9.08 12.60 -15.36
CA ASN A 229 8.21 11.86 -16.29
C ASN A 229 6.80 11.62 -15.72
N GLN A 230 6.41 12.32 -14.66
CA GLN A 230 5.10 12.17 -14.01
C GLN A 230 4.82 10.73 -13.55
N ARG A 231 5.87 10.02 -13.10
CA ARG A 231 5.73 8.76 -12.34
C ARG A 231 5.22 9.00 -10.92
N TYR A 232 5.43 10.23 -10.45
CA TYR A 232 4.85 10.83 -9.26
C TYR A 232 4.24 12.16 -9.71
N ALA A 233 3.06 12.51 -9.19
CA ALA A 233 2.33 13.72 -9.54
C ALA A 233 2.81 14.97 -8.79
N THR A 234 3.76 14.80 -7.87
CA THR A 234 4.39 15.88 -7.11
C THR A 234 4.87 17.01 -8.01
N THR A 235 4.53 18.23 -7.62
CA THR A 235 4.98 19.48 -8.23
C THR A 235 5.73 20.34 -7.20
N PRO A 236 6.56 21.30 -7.62
CA PRO A 236 7.20 22.22 -6.68
C PRO A 236 6.22 22.95 -5.76
N LEU A 237 5.03 23.31 -6.28
CA LEU A 237 3.97 23.95 -5.50
C LEU A 237 3.48 23.02 -4.39
N THR A 238 3.01 21.82 -4.75
CA THR A 238 2.47 20.86 -3.76
C THR A 238 3.52 20.42 -2.74
N ALA A 239 4.77 20.21 -3.17
CA ALA A 239 5.89 19.94 -2.28
C ALA A 239 6.16 21.10 -1.31
N SER A 240 6.09 22.35 -1.78
CA SER A 240 6.29 23.53 -0.92
C SER A 240 5.19 23.66 0.13
N MET A 241 3.93 23.41 -0.26
CA MET A 241 2.80 23.43 0.68
C MET A 241 2.96 22.41 1.80
N ILE A 242 3.36 21.18 1.46
CA ILE A 242 3.64 20.14 2.47
C ILE A 242 4.83 20.50 3.35
N ARG A 243 5.90 21.10 2.80
CA ARG A 243 7.02 21.57 3.62
C ARG A 243 6.63 22.69 4.58
N THR A 244 5.81 23.63 4.13
CA THR A 244 5.27 24.70 5.00
C THR A 244 4.47 24.07 6.14
N LEU A 245 3.59 23.12 5.82
CA LEU A 245 2.82 22.38 6.81
C LEU A 245 3.70 21.64 7.83
N CYS A 246 4.78 21.01 7.38
CA CYS A 246 5.71 20.27 8.25
C CYS A 246 6.69 21.16 9.04
N SER A 247 6.72 22.46 8.73
CA SER A 247 7.59 23.42 9.41
C SER A 247 7.00 23.83 10.77
N LYS A 248 7.82 24.43 11.63
CA LYS A 248 7.37 24.95 12.94
C LYS A 248 6.22 25.95 12.82
N ASP A 249 6.16 26.65 11.69
CA ASP A 249 5.16 27.68 11.42
C ASP A 249 3.89 27.09 10.78
N GLY A 250 3.85 25.77 10.51
CA GLY A 250 2.77 25.06 9.85
C GLY A 250 1.58 24.69 10.74
N GLY A 251 1.58 25.11 12.01
CA GLY A 251 0.40 25.07 12.88
C GLY A 251 0.09 23.72 13.56
N HIS A 252 0.86 22.66 13.34
CA HIS A 252 0.58 21.37 13.98
C HIS A 252 0.88 21.39 15.50
N ASN A 253 -0.01 20.74 16.26
CA ASN A 253 -0.33 20.94 17.70
C ASN A 253 0.82 20.90 18.73
N ASN A 254 2.08 20.68 18.35
CA ASN A 254 3.19 20.42 19.28
C ASN A 254 4.44 21.31 19.10
N ASN A 255 4.46 22.29 18.20
CA ASN A 255 5.66 23.10 17.92
C ASN A 255 6.88 22.24 17.49
N SER A 256 6.64 20.97 17.15
CA SER A 256 7.60 20.04 16.55
C SER A 256 7.70 20.32 15.05
N THR A 257 8.68 19.71 14.38
CA THR A 257 8.74 19.68 12.92
C THR A 257 8.60 18.23 12.49
N ILE A 258 7.78 17.95 11.48
CA ILE A 258 7.77 16.63 10.85
C ILE A 258 8.97 16.58 9.88
N PRO A 259 9.95 15.68 10.07
CA PRO A 259 11.10 15.62 9.17
C PRO A 259 10.67 15.19 7.77
N ILE A 260 11.26 15.81 6.74
CA ILE A 260 10.95 15.56 5.34
C ILE A 260 12.24 15.35 4.54
N GLN A 261 12.22 14.37 3.65
CA GLN A 261 13.31 14.03 2.74
C GLN A 261 12.84 14.10 1.28
N ASP A 262 13.79 14.15 0.36
CA ASP A 262 13.52 14.16 -1.08
C ASP A 262 14.01 12.88 -1.75
N PHE A 263 13.16 12.31 -2.60
CA PHE A 263 13.50 11.18 -3.44
C PHE A 263 13.38 11.53 -4.91
N VAL A 264 14.46 11.25 -5.65
CA VAL A 264 14.52 11.23 -7.10
C VAL A 264 15.31 10.00 -7.52
N VAL A 265 14.82 9.26 -8.51
CA VAL A 265 15.57 8.16 -9.10
C VAL A 265 16.78 8.66 -9.89
N ARG A 266 17.78 7.80 -10.09
CA ARG A 266 18.83 8.10 -11.06
C ARG A 266 18.23 8.22 -12.46
N ASN A 267 18.75 9.13 -13.28
CA ASN A 267 18.28 9.33 -14.66
C ASN A 267 18.46 8.08 -15.56
N ASP A 268 19.39 7.19 -15.22
CA ASP A 268 19.65 5.93 -15.94
C ASP A 268 18.89 4.73 -15.36
N SER A 269 17.99 4.95 -14.39
CA SER A 269 17.15 3.91 -13.78
C SER A 269 15.67 4.22 -14.00
N PRO A 270 14.86 3.25 -14.47
CA PRO A 270 13.42 3.42 -14.46
C PRO A 270 12.89 3.51 -13.01
N CYS A 271 11.67 4.03 -12.89
CA CYS A 271 10.91 4.13 -11.66
C CYS A 271 9.52 3.52 -11.89
N GLY A 272 8.97 2.86 -10.87
CA GLY A 272 7.54 2.55 -10.82
C GLY A 272 6.70 3.82 -10.88
N SER A 273 5.41 3.66 -11.16
CA SER A 273 4.41 4.73 -11.02
C SER A 273 3.55 4.41 -9.82
N THR A 274 2.85 5.40 -9.28
CA THR A 274 1.86 5.23 -8.20
C THR A 274 0.44 5.51 -8.70
N ILE A 275 -0.53 5.49 -7.78
CA ILE A 275 -1.89 5.99 -8.02
C ILE A 275 -1.95 7.51 -8.26
N GLY A 276 -0.96 8.27 -7.78
CA GLY A 276 -0.96 9.74 -7.78
C GLY A 276 -1.19 10.35 -9.15
N PRO A 277 -0.37 10.02 -10.17
CA PRO A 277 -0.57 10.50 -11.54
C PRO A 277 -1.94 10.12 -12.13
N MET A 278 -2.42 8.89 -11.87
CA MET A 278 -3.71 8.42 -12.38
C MET A 278 -4.86 9.22 -11.79
N MET A 279 -4.84 9.42 -10.47
CA MET A 279 -5.87 10.19 -9.77
C MET A 279 -5.82 11.68 -10.12
N SER A 280 -4.63 12.26 -10.19
CA SER A 280 -4.41 13.64 -10.62
C SER A 280 -5.03 13.89 -12.00
N ALA A 281 -4.75 13.00 -12.97
CA ALA A 281 -5.28 13.11 -14.32
C ALA A 281 -6.81 12.92 -14.37
N ASN A 282 -7.35 11.98 -13.58
CA ASN A 282 -8.77 11.64 -13.58
C ASN A 282 -9.65 12.65 -12.83
N LEU A 283 -9.13 13.29 -11.78
CA LEU A 283 -9.89 14.20 -10.91
C LEU A 283 -9.56 15.68 -11.15
N GLY A 284 -8.40 15.98 -11.73
CA GLY A 284 -7.91 17.36 -11.88
C GLY A 284 -7.49 18.02 -10.56
N ILE A 285 -7.24 17.23 -9.51
CA ILE A 285 -6.84 17.72 -8.18
C ILE A 285 -5.32 17.83 -8.09
N ARG A 286 -4.82 18.93 -7.48
CA ARG A 286 -3.39 19.08 -7.16
C ARG A 286 -2.95 17.90 -6.30
N THR A 287 -1.93 17.18 -6.76
CA THR A 287 -1.52 15.91 -6.13
C THR A 287 -0.07 15.96 -5.69
N ILE A 288 0.21 15.39 -4.53
CA ILE A 288 1.57 15.08 -4.06
C ILE A 288 1.72 13.58 -3.82
N ASP A 289 2.87 13.03 -4.19
CA ASP A 289 3.28 11.68 -3.85
C ASP A 289 4.31 11.72 -2.72
N LEU A 290 4.01 11.00 -1.65
CA LEU A 290 4.86 10.91 -0.47
C LEU A 290 4.70 9.57 0.24
N GLY A 291 5.64 9.23 1.12
CA GLY A 291 5.47 8.11 2.03
C GLY A 291 6.68 7.82 2.90
N ALA A 292 6.52 6.84 3.80
CA ALA A 292 7.60 6.41 4.69
C ALA A 292 8.65 5.59 3.90
N PRO A 293 9.95 5.75 4.21
CA PRO A 293 10.98 4.96 3.59
C PRO A 293 10.99 3.52 4.12
N GLN A 294 11.24 2.58 3.22
CA GLN A 294 11.35 1.16 3.53
C GLN A 294 12.47 0.48 2.72
N TRP A 295 12.87 -0.68 3.20
CA TRP A 295 13.70 -1.64 2.50
C TRP A 295 12.89 -2.85 2.05
N ALA A 296 13.43 -3.53 1.03
CA ALA A 296 12.89 -4.77 0.49
C ALA A 296 11.43 -4.65 0.01
N MET A 297 11.04 -3.49 -0.53
CA MET A 297 9.71 -3.28 -1.13
C MET A 297 9.35 -4.40 -2.12
N HIS A 298 8.09 -4.89 -2.03
CA HIS A 298 7.54 -6.08 -2.72
C HIS A 298 8.10 -7.43 -2.26
N SER A 299 8.89 -7.48 -1.18
CA SER A 299 9.25 -8.73 -0.52
C SER A 299 8.04 -9.33 0.19
N CYS A 300 8.03 -10.65 0.40
CA CYS A 300 7.07 -11.26 1.33
C CYS A 300 7.20 -10.72 2.76
N ARG A 301 8.35 -10.10 3.07
CA ARG A 301 8.59 -9.41 4.34
C ARG A 301 9.50 -8.19 4.13
N GLU A 302 8.97 -7.05 4.49
CA GLU A 302 9.56 -5.73 4.25
C GLU A 302 10.07 -5.14 5.56
N THR A 303 10.74 -3.99 5.50
CA THR A 303 11.26 -3.31 6.70
C THR A 303 11.15 -1.81 6.58
N CYS A 304 10.53 -1.14 7.56
CA CYS A 304 10.57 0.32 7.71
C CYS A 304 11.02 0.69 9.13
N SER A 305 11.21 1.99 9.39
CA SER A 305 11.55 2.46 10.74
C SER A 305 10.30 2.71 11.58
N VAL A 306 10.45 2.64 12.91
CA VAL A 306 9.38 3.01 13.85
C VAL A 306 9.07 4.51 13.82
N ASP A 307 10.08 5.35 13.61
CA ASP A 307 9.93 6.81 13.62
C ASP A 307 9.17 7.28 12.39
N ASP A 308 9.52 6.77 11.20
CA ASP A 308 8.86 7.16 9.94
C ASP A 308 7.40 6.69 9.88
N ALA A 309 7.08 5.56 10.51
CA ALA A 309 5.70 5.14 10.69
C ALA A 309 4.91 6.14 11.55
N GLY A 310 5.52 6.65 12.63
CA GLY A 310 4.94 7.69 13.48
C GLY A 310 4.79 9.03 12.76
N TYR A 311 5.84 9.48 12.05
CA TYR A 311 5.81 10.72 11.27
C TYR A 311 4.75 10.69 10.17
N LEU A 312 4.45 9.52 9.60
CA LEU A 312 3.42 9.41 8.55
C LEU A 312 2.03 9.65 9.12
N VAL A 313 1.74 9.09 10.30
CA VAL A 313 0.47 9.34 11.02
C VAL A 313 0.37 10.82 11.41
N GLU A 314 1.45 11.40 11.95
CA GLU A 314 1.49 12.82 12.33
C GLU A 314 1.24 13.72 11.11
N LEU A 315 1.86 13.41 9.97
CA LEU A 315 1.66 14.14 8.72
C LEU A 315 0.22 14.05 8.22
N CYS A 316 -0.36 12.85 8.19
CA CYS A 316 -1.76 12.67 7.80
C CYS A 316 -2.70 13.49 8.69
N GLY A 317 -2.49 13.48 10.00
CA GLY A 317 -3.25 14.30 10.95
C GLY A 317 -3.08 15.80 10.69
N ALA A 318 -1.84 16.26 10.51
CA ALA A 318 -1.53 17.65 10.21
C ALA A 318 -2.19 18.13 8.91
N ILE A 319 -2.24 17.30 7.87
CA ILE A 319 -2.92 17.59 6.61
C ILE A 319 -4.42 17.79 6.85
N TYR A 320 -5.07 16.88 7.59
CA TYR A 320 -6.50 17.01 7.87
C TYR A 320 -6.82 18.26 8.69
N ASP A 321 -6.02 18.56 9.70
CA ASP A 321 -6.27 19.69 10.60
C ASP A 321 -6.00 21.05 9.95
N ASN A 322 -4.97 21.18 9.10
CA ASN A 322 -4.42 22.49 8.74
C ASN A 322 -4.34 22.77 7.23
N TRP A 323 -4.82 21.86 6.36
CA TRP A 323 -4.72 22.07 4.90
C TRP A 323 -5.36 23.39 4.45
N ALA A 324 -6.54 23.74 4.98
CA ALA A 324 -7.24 24.96 4.60
C ALA A 324 -6.42 26.22 4.87
N ASP A 325 -5.75 26.29 6.01
CA ASP A 325 -4.90 27.43 6.39
C ASP A 325 -3.68 27.54 5.47
N ILE A 326 -3.08 26.39 5.10
CA ILE A 326 -1.96 26.35 4.15
C ILE A 326 -2.41 26.80 2.75
N ASP A 327 -3.56 26.34 2.28
CA ASP A 327 -4.10 26.73 0.97
C ASP A 327 -4.46 28.23 0.94
N ASP A 328 -5.08 28.75 1.99
CA ASP A 328 -5.46 30.16 2.10
C ASP A 328 -4.24 31.09 2.26
N SER A 329 -3.09 30.56 2.71
CA SER A 329 -1.82 31.31 2.77
C SER A 329 -1.15 31.51 1.40
N LEU A 330 -1.60 30.82 0.36
CA LEU A 330 -1.07 31.00 -1.00
C LEU A 330 -1.45 32.38 -1.53
N VAL A 331 -0.43 33.21 -1.74
CA VAL A 331 -0.57 34.48 -2.45
C VAL A 331 -0.08 34.30 -3.88
N GLU A 332 -1.00 34.39 -4.86
CA GLU A 332 -0.59 34.50 -6.25
C GLU A 332 0.11 35.85 -6.45
N VAL A 333 1.43 35.82 -6.60
CA VAL A 333 2.18 36.99 -7.05
C VAL A 333 1.95 37.12 -8.54
N VAL A 334 0.98 37.96 -8.92
CA VAL A 334 0.79 38.36 -10.31
C VAL A 334 1.89 39.38 -10.64
N GLU A 335 2.96 38.92 -11.28
CA GLU A 335 3.93 39.79 -11.97
C GLU A 335 3.36 40.35 -13.27
#